data_AF-A0A2E7MUA2-F1
#
_entry.id   AF-A0A2E7MUA2-F1
#
_cell.length_a   1.000
_cell.length_b   1.000
_cell.length_c   1.000
_cell.angle_alpha   90.00
_cell.angle_beta   90.00
_cell.angle_gamma   90.00
#
_symmetry.space_group_name_H-M   'P 1'
#
loop_
_entity.id
_entity.type
_entity.pdbx_description
1 polymer ?
#
loop_
_entity_poly.entity_id
_entity_poly.type
_entity_poly.pdbx_seq_one_letter_code
_entity_poly.pdbx_strand_id
1 'polypeptide(L)' 'MHDISDLERRGTPGVFVASAPFVSAAESQSNALGFPPAGIFTEHPIQDRTDKEMKALAEEIFDDLVKQLLA' A
#
# COMPACT_ATOMS: atom_id res chain seq x y z
N MET A 1 -2.87 -7.44 0.56
CA MET A 1 -4.08 -7.57 1.41
C MET A 1 -3.89 -8.60 2.50
N HIS A 2 -3.55 -9.84 2.15
CA HIS A 2 -3.38 -10.94 3.10
C HIS A 2 -2.38 -10.65 4.24
N ASP A 3 -1.19 -10.12 3.92
CA ASP A 3 -0.17 -9.84 4.94
C ASP A 3 -0.63 -8.80 5.96
N ILE A 4 -1.31 -7.74 5.51
CA ILE A 4 -1.86 -6.71 6.39
C ILE A 4 -2.95 -7.29 7.29
N SER A 5 -3.83 -8.13 6.72
CA SER A 5 -4.84 -8.83 7.51
C SER A 5 -4.24 -9.72 8.60
N ASP A 6 -3.14 -10.42 8.29
CA ASP A 6 -2.46 -11.26 9.27
C ASP A 6 -1.74 -10.44 10.36
N LEU A 7 -1.06 -9.35 9.99
CA LEU A 7 -0.41 -8.45 10.93
C LEU A 7 -1.41 -7.86 11.93
N GLU A 8 -2.54 -7.35 11.45
CA GLU A 8 -3.53 -6.70 12.30
C GLU A 8 -4.26 -7.70 13.21
N ARG A 9 -4.50 -8.93 12.74
CA ARG A 9 -5.01 -10.01 13.60
C ARG A 9 -4.07 -10.36 14.75
N ARG A 10 -2.77 -10.08 14.59
CA ARG A 10 -1.74 -10.25 15.62
C ARG A 10 -1.51 -8.97 16.45
N GLY A 11 -2.32 -7.93 16.26
CA GLY A 11 -2.21 -6.66 16.98
C GLY A 11 -1.10 -5.75 16.48
N THR A 12 -0.60 -5.98 15.26
CA THR A 12 0.40 -5.10 14.61
C THR A 12 -0.27 -4.33 13.48
N PRO A 13 -0.35 -2.98 13.55
CA PRO A 13 -0.86 -2.18 12.44
C PRO A 13 -0.04 -2.37 11.16
N GLY A 14 -0.69 -2.35 10.01
CA GLY A 14 -0.01 -2.48 8.72
C GLY A 14 -0.66 -1.63 7.64
N VAL A 15 0.18 -1.05 6.77
CA VAL A 15 -0.25 -0.35 5.55
C VAL A 15 0.55 -0.93 4.40
N PHE A 16 -0.10 -1.27 3.30
CA PHE A 16 0.61 -1.71 2.08
C PHE A 16 0.76 -0.56 1.08
N VAL A 17 1.80 -0.64 0.25
CA VAL A 17 1.97 0.24 -0.91
C VAL A 17 1.91 -0.60 -2.18
N ALA A 18 1.14 -0.16 -3.16
CA ALA A 18 1.06 -0.76 -4.48
C ALA A 18 1.08 0.32 -5.58
N SER A 19 1.17 -0.05 -6.85
CA SER A 19 1.03 0.91 -7.95
C SER A 19 -0.41 1.01 -8.44
N ALA A 20 -0.79 2.17 -8.99
CA ALA A 20 -2.16 2.49 -9.40
C ALA A 20 -2.92 1.40 -10.21
N PRO A 21 -2.29 0.61 -11.12
CA PRO A 21 -2.99 -0.46 -11.83
C PRO A 21 -3.54 -1.58 -10.93
N PHE A 22 -3.07 -1.70 -9.69
CA PHE A 22 -3.49 -2.74 -8.76
C PHE A 22 -4.68 -2.37 -7.87
N VAL A 23 -5.27 -1.17 -8.02
CA VAL A 23 -6.42 -0.75 -7.20
C VAL A 23 -7.57 -1.75 -7.27
N SER A 24 -8.02 -2.14 -8.47
CA SER A 24 -9.13 -3.08 -8.63
C SER A 24 -8.83 -4.48 -8.09
N ALA A 25 -7.57 -4.93 -8.21
CA ALA A 25 -7.13 -6.20 -7.66
C ALA A 25 -7.09 -6.16 -6.13
N ALA A 26 -6.65 -5.05 -5.54
CA ALA A 26 -6.66 -4.83 -4.09
C ALA A 26 -8.09 -4.83 -3.54
N GLU A 27 -9.02 -4.12 -4.18
CA GLU A 27 -10.44 -4.10 -3.81
C GLU A 27 -11.05 -5.50 -3.88
N SER A 28 -10.83 -6.22 -4.99
CA SER A 28 -11.36 -7.58 -5.18
C SER A 28 -10.85 -8.55 -4.11
N GLN A 29 -9.55 -8.49 -3.79
CA GLN A 29 -8.97 -9.34 -2.74
C GLN A 29 -9.45 -8.97 -1.35
N SER A 30 -9.57 -7.67 -1.05
CA SER A 30 -10.06 -7.18 0.25
C SER A 30 -11.51 -7.62 0.50
N ASN A 31 -12.35 -7.52 -0.53
CA ASN A 31 -13.73 -8.01 -0.49
C ASN A 31 -13.79 -9.53 -0.26
N ALA A 32 -12.96 -10.31 -0.95
CA ALA A 32 -12.89 -11.75 -0.76
C ALA A 32 -12.42 -12.13 0.66
N LEU A 33 -11.56 -11.32 1.27
CA LEU A 33 -11.07 -11.51 2.64
C LEU A 33 -12.06 -11.03 3.71
N GLY A 34 -13.05 -10.20 3.35
CA GLY A 34 -13.91 -9.51 4.31
C GLY A 34 -13.14 -8.55 5.22
N PHE A 35 -11.99 -8.06 4.74
CA PHE A 35 -11.09 -7.20 5.49
C PHE A 35 -10.57 -6.10 4.55
N PRO A 36 -10.88 -4.82 4.82
CA PRO A 36 -10.36 -3.69 4.06
C PRO A 36 -9.06 -3.15 4.68
N PRO A 37 -7.86 -3.64 4.27
CA PRO A 37 -6.58 -3.13 4.77
C PRO A 37 -6.35 -1.67 4.37
N ALA A 38 -5.65 -0.92 5.23
CA ALA A 38 -5.09 0.36 4.85
C ALA A 38 -4.03 0.18 3.74
N GLY A 39 -4.08 1.04 2.73
CA GLY A 39 -3.14 1.00 1.61
C GLY A 39 -3.06 2.29 0.82
N ILE A 40 -1.91 2.50 0.18
CA ILE A 40 -1.60 3.66 -0.65
C ILE A 40 -1.16 3.19 -2.03
N PHE A 41 -1.55 3.95 -3.04
CA PHE A 41 -1.21 3.67 -4.43
C PHE A 41 -0.32 4.77 -5.00
N THR A 42 0.87 4.39 -5.46
CA THR A 42 1.83 5.27 -6.13
C THR A 42 1.69 5.19 -7.66
N GLU A 43 2.30 6.14 -8.36
CA GLU A 43 2.35 6.16 -9.83
C GLU A 43 2.99 4.88 -10.42
N HIS A 44 2.58 4.54 -11.64
CA HIS A 44 3.10 3.44 -12.45
C HIS A 44 3.74 3.99 -13.74
N PRO A 45 4.80 3.37 -14.31
CA PRO A 45 5.50 2.15 -13.87
C PRO A 45 6.47 2.34 -12.71
N ILE A 46 6.75 1.22 -12.03
CA ILE A 46 7.82 1.10 -11.03
C ILE A 46 9.11 0.53 -11.67
N GLN A 47 8.96 -0.24 -12.74
CA GLN A 47 10.07 -0.80 -13.51
C GLN A 47 10.81 0.29 -14.29
N ASP A 48 12.10 0.03 -14.57
CA ASP A 48 12.97 0.87 -15.40
C ASP A 48 13.13 2.33 -14.92
N ARG A 49 12.98 2.55 -13.61
CA ARG A 49 13.22 3.83 -12.93
C ARG A 49 14.65 3.91 -12.41
N THR A 50 15.19 5.12 -12.39
CA THR A 50 16.43 5.44 -11.66
C THR A 50 16.19 5.52 -10.15
N ASP A 51 17.26 5.39 -9.37
CA ASP A 51 17.20 5.56 -7.90
C ASP A 51 16.59 6.90 -7.48
N LYS A 52 16.86 7.97 -8.25
CA LYS A 52 16.35 9.29 -7.96
C LYS A 52 14.83 9.35 -8.14
N GLU A 53 14.32 8.76 -9.21
CA GLU A 53 12.89 8.69 -9.48
C GLU A 53 12.17 7.83 -8.45
N MET A 54 12.75 6.69 -8.06
CA MET A 54 12.19 5.83 -7.02
C MET A 54 12.10 6.53 -5.67
N LYS A 55 13.13 7.30 -5.29
CA LYS A 55 13.09 8.11 -4.06
C LYS A 55 12.04 9.20 -4.12
N ALA A 56 11.88 9.85 -5.27
CA ALA A 56 10.86 10.89 -5.43
C ALA A 56 9.44 10.31 -5.27
N LEU A 57 9.15 9.15 -5.86
CA LEU A 57 7.87 8.46 -5.68
C LEU A 57 7.62 8.05 -4.22
N ALA A 58 8.65 7.57 -3.53
CA ALA A 58 8.54 7.22 -2.11
C ALA A 58 8.27 8.45 -1.23
N GLU A 59 8.96 9.56 -1.50
CA GLU A 59 8.79 10.82 -0.77
C GLU A 59 7.38 11.38 -0.94
N GLU A 60 6.83 11.30 -2.15
CA GLU A 60 5.47 11.80 -2.46
C GLU A 60 4.38 11.16 -1.60
N ILE A 61 4.53 9.88 -1.27
CA ILE A 61 3.53 9.12 -0.51
C ILE A 61 3.87 8.95 0.97
N PHE A 62 5.04 9.40 1.41
CA PHE A 62 5.58 9.07 2.73
C PHE A 62 4.69 9.59 3.87
N ASP A 63 4.30 10.86 3.81
CA ASP A 63 3.47 11.47 4.85
C ASP A 63 2.09 10.81 4.95
N ASP A 64 1.50 10.48 3.80
CA ASP A 64 0.22 9.76 3.76
C ASP A 64 0.35 8.34 4.33
N LEU A 65 1.49 7.66 4.10
CA LEU A 65 1.78 6.33 4.64
C LEU A 65 1.88 6.38 6.16
N VAL A 66 2.65 7.33 6.69
CA VAL A 66 2.79 7.53 8.13
C VAL A 66 1.44 7.86 8.76
N LYS A 67 0.66 8.74 8.13
CA LYS A 67 -0.68 9.09 8.59
C LYS A 67 -1.62 7.89 8.65
N GLN A 68 -1.63 7.04 7.63
CA GLN A 68 -2.42 5.80 7.62
C GLN A 68 -1.98 4.82 8.70
N LEU A 69 -0.67 4.71 8.96
CA LEU A 69 -0.14 3.77 9.94
C LEU A 69 -0.45 4.17 11.40
N LEU A 70 -0.60 5.47 11.65
CA LEU A 70 -0.83 6.04 12.99
C LEU A 70 -2.30 6.36 13.29
N ALA A 71 -3.21 6.18 12.33
CA ALA A 71 -4.64 6.42 12.48
C ALA A 71 -5.31 5.33 13.34
#